data_AF-A0A1V5V084-F1
#
_entry.id   AF-A0A1V5V084-F1
#
_cell.length_a   1.000
_cell.length_b   1.000
_cell.length_c   1.000
_cell.angle_alpha   90.00
_cell.angle_beta   90.00
_cell.angle_gamma   90.00
#
_symmetry.space_group_name_H-M   'P 1'
#
loop_
_entity.id
_entity.type
_entity.pdbx_description
1 polymer ?
#
loop_
_entity_poly.entity_id
_entity_poly.type
_entity_poly.pdbx_seq_one_letter_code
_entity_poly.pdbx_strand_id
1 'polypeptide(L)'
;MIEKISKGISFKGFSSYVGGGICIAGIVWLIAGNHDFMAIITIILGFIVFLAIKGVMIDYDKDKIKAYSDLLLLKLGKWETLNNYNKIVLKYLNESQTMNMASISRTYTTKSFNIYLENTKGEKILLKEFIYYENAKDFLDKYADKLNAEKIDDYKVTFEKIKQLQQQRERY
;
A
#
# COMPACT_ATOMS: atom_id res chain seq x y z
N MET A 1 -2.86 9.87 21.78
CA MET A 1 -3.95 9.66 20.83
C MET A 1 -3.52 8.60 19.83
N ILE A 2 -4.36 7.61 19.53
CA ILE A 2 -4.06 6.58 18.51
C ILE A 2 -4.82 6.92 17.23
N GLU A 3 -4.09 7.11 16.14
CA GLU A 3 -4.64 7.40 14.81
C GLU A 3 -4.44 6.19 13.88
N LYS A 4 -5.51 5.80 13.16
CA LYS A 4 -5.52 4.64 12.25
C LYS A 4 -5.68 5.13 10.82
N ILE A 5 -4.70 4.80 9.98
CA ILE A 5 -4.72 5.06 8.53
C ILE A 5 -4.92 3.72 7.82
N SER A 6 -6.13 3.47 7.33
CA SER A 6 -6.45 2.26 6.57
C SER A 6 -6.14 2.46 5.08
N LYS A 7 -5.53 1.46 4.44
CA LYS A 7 -5.23 1.44 3.00
C LYS A 7 -6.23 0.60 2.19
N GLY A 8 -7.24 0.02 2.84
CA GLY A 8 -8.23 -0.85 2.21
C GLY A 8 -7.74 -2.30 2.03
N ILE A 9 -8.54 -3.07 1.28
CA ILE A 9 -8.26 -4.48 0.97
C ILE A 9 -7.06 -4.55 0.02
N SER A 10 -6.06 -5.34 0.38
CA SER A 10 -4.87 -5.54 -0.46
C SER A 10 -4.87 -6.97 -0.99
N PHE A 11 -4.91 -7.12 -2.32
CA PHE A 11 -4.79 -8.42 -2.99
C PHE A 11 -3.35 -8.83 -3.28
N LYS A 12 -2.37 -8.06 -2.79
CA LYS A 12 -0.94 -8.33 -2.96
C LYS A 12 -0.35 -8.87 -1.65
N GLY A 13 0.38 -9.98 -1.70
CA GLY A 13 1.19 -10.48 -0.58
C GLY A 13 0.76 -11.82 0.01
N PHE A 14 1.47 -12.26 1.05
CA PHE A 14 1.38 -13.62 1.60
C PHE A 14 -0.04 -14.04 1.98
N SER A 15 -0.80 -13.18 2.67
CA SER A 15 -2.18 -13.48 3.08
C SER A 15 -3.12 -13.72 1.88
N SER A 16 -2.96 -12.96 0.79
CA SER A 16 -3.78 -13.14 -0.42
C SER A 16 -3.47 -14.45 -1.13
N TYR A 17 -2.19 -14.85 -1.21
CA TYR A 17 -1.83 -16.14 -1.81
C TYR A 17 -2.29 -17.33 -0.96
N VAL A 18 -2.08 -17.26 0.36
CA VAL A 18 -2.50 -18.31 1.29
C VAL A 18 -4.03 -18.43 1.32
N GLY A 19 -4.74 -17.30 1.45
CA GLY A 19 -6.21 -17.27 1.42
C GLY A 19 -6.77 -17.80 0.11
N GLY A 20 -6.19 -17.38 -1.03
CA GLY A 20 -6.57 -17.90 -2.35
C GLY A 20 -6.32 -19.40 -2.49
N GLY A 21 -5.19 -19.91 -2.01
CA GLY A 21 -4.88 -21.34 -1.99
C GLY A 21 -5.87 -22.15 -1.16
N ILE A 22 -6.24 -21.66 0.02
CA ILE A 22 -7.25 -22.28 0.88
C ILE A 22 -8.62 -22.30 0.18
N CYS A 23 -9.02 -21.21 -0.48
CA CYS A 23 -10.26 -21.17 -1.26
C CYS A 23 -10.26 -22.22 -2.37
N ILE A 24 -9.17 -22.34 -3.14
CA ILE A 24 -9.06 -23.34 -4.23
C ILE A 24 -9.14 -24.75 -3.67
N ALA A 25 -8.41 -25.05 -2.58
CA ALA A 25 -8.46 -26.35 -1.92
C ALA A 25 -9.88 -26.69 -1.43
N GLY A 26 -10.59 -25.72 -0.86
CA GLY A 26 -11.98 -25.88 -0.46
C GLY A 26 -12.91 -26.16 -1.63
N ILE A 27 -12.73 -25.50 -2.78
CA ILE A 27 -13.52 -25.75 -4.00
C ILE A 27 -13.24 -27.16 -4.54
N VAL A 28 -11.97 -27.57 -4.62
CA VAL A 28 -11.60 -28.93 -5.06
C VAL A 28 -12.24 -29.99 -4.15
N TRP A 29 -12.21 -29.76 -2.83
CA TRP A 29 -12.83 -30.66 -1.87
C TRP A 29 -14.36 -30.71 -2.02
N LEU A 30 -15.00 -29.58 -2.28
CA LEU A 30 -16.44 -29.51 -2.54
C LEU A 30 -16.82 -30.31 -3.80
N ILE A 31 -16.01 -30.24 -4.86
CA ILE A 31 -16.24 -31.00 -6.10
C ILE A 31 -16.01 -32.50 -5.88
N ALA A 32 -15.08 -32.89 -5.01
CA ALA A 32 -14.78 -34.29 -4.71
C ALA A 32 -15.89 -34.99 -3.90
N GLY A 33 -16.89 -34.27 -3.39
CA GLY A 33 -18.15 -34.81 -2.85
C GLY A 33 -18.06 -35.55 -1.51
N ASN A 34 -16.89 -35.60 -0.87
CA ASN A 34 -16.71 -36.41 0.34
C ASN A 34 -17.21 -35.70 1.61
N HIS A 35 -17.19 -34.35 1.70
CA HIS A 35 -17.61 -33.58 2.89
C HIS A 35 -17.98 -32.10 2.60
N ASP A 36 -19.18 -31.86 2.06
CA ASP A 36 -19.61 -30.52 1.60
C ASP A 36 -19.58 -29.44 2.70
N PHE A 37 -20.01 -29.77 3.93
CA PHE A 37 -20.05 -28.81 5.02
C PHE A 37 -18.65 -28.31 5.43
N MET A 38 -17.68 -29.21 5.51
CA MET A 38 -16.28 -28.86 5.84
C MET A 38 -15.63 -28.06 4.72
N ALA A 39 -15.97 -28.38 3.46
CA ALA A 39 -15.51 -27.63 2.31
C ALA A 39 -16.01 -26.18 2.35
N ILE A 40 -17.29 -25.95 2.66
CA ILE A 40 -17.86 -24.60 2.79
C ILE A 40 -17.17 -23.79 3.89
N ILE A 41 -16.96 -24.39 5.07
CA ILE A 41 -16.23 -23.71 6.17
C ILE A 41 -14.82 -23.32 5.72
N THR A 42 -14.13 -24.23 5.03
CA THR A 42 -12.77 -23.99 4.53
C THR A 42 -12.72 -22.82 3.55
N ILE A 43 -13.69 -22.73 2.63
CA ILE A 43 -13.80 -21.61 1.68
C ILE A 43 -14.03 -20.29 2.41
N ILE A 44 -14.92 -20.27 3.40
CA ILE A 44 -15.20 -19.05 4.19
C ILE A 44 -13.94 -18.59 4.92
N LEU A 45 -13.19 -19.51 5.55
CA LEU A 45 -11.93 -19.19 6.22
C LEU A 45 -10.87 -18.68 5.23
N GLY A 46 -10.75 -19.32 4.07
CA GLY A 46 -9.86 -18.86 3.00
C GLY A 46 -10.21 -17.44 2.54
N PHE A 47 -11.50 -17.13 2.39
CA PHE A 47 -11.98 -15.82 1.99
C PHE A 47 -11.68 -14.74 3.03
N ILE A 48 -11.83 -15.05 4.32
CA ILE A 48 -11.46 -14.15 5.42
C ILE A 48 -9.96 -13.82 5.38
N VAL A 49 -9.11 -14.83 5.16
CA VAL A 49 -7.66 -14.64 5.06
C VAL A 49 -7.28 -13.87 3.78
N PHE A 50 -8.01 -14.12 2.69
CA PHE A 50 -7.82 -13.47 1.40
C PHE A 50 -8.11 -11.96 1.46
N LEU A 51 -9.16 -11.56 2.20
CA LEU A 51 -9.59 -10.17 2.36
C LEU A 51 -8.79 -9.37 3.41
N ALA A 52 -7.55 -9.75 3.70
CA ALA A 52 -6.70 -9.04 4.64
C ALA A 52 -6.58 -7.53 4.29
N ILE A 53 -6.93 -6.67 5.26
CA ILE A 53 -6.86 -5.22 5.11
C ILE A 53 -5.50 -4.76 5.61
N LYS A 54 -4.81 -3.90 4.86
CA LYS A 54 -3.54 -3.33 5.31
C LYS A 54 -3.72 -1.89 5.78
N GLY A 55 -2.88 -1.48 6.71
CA GLY A 55 -2.87 -0.10 7.18
C GLY A 55 -1.68 0.22 8.07
N VAL A 56 -1.72 1.43 8.62
CA VAL A 56 -0.73 1.95 9.56
C VAL A 56 -1.46 2.50 10.77
N MET A 57 -0.96 2.20 11.95
CA MET A 57 -1.42 2.74 13.22
C MET A 57 -0.30 3.57 13.82
N ILE A 58 -0.61 4.80 14.21
CA ILE A 58 0.33 5.74 14.83
C ILE A 58 -0.20 6.03 16.24
N ASP A 59 0.62 5.77 17.24
CA ASP A 59 0.38 6.12 18.64
C ASP A 59 1.30 7.29 19.01
N TYR A 60 0.70 8.49 19.05
CA TYR A 60 1.43 9.72 19.34
C TYR A 60 1.86 9.82 20.81
N ASP A 61 1.15 9.19 21.75
CA ASP A 61 1.49 9.29 23.18
C ASP A 61 2.69 8.43 23.52
N LYS A 62 2.80 7.28 22.85
CA LYS A 62 3.87 6.30 23.09
C LYS A 62 5.01 6.38 22.09
N ASP A 63 4.95 7.32 21.15
CA ASP A 63 5.92 7.49 20.07
C ASP A 63 6.14 6.18 19.28
N LYS A 64 5.03 5.54 18.86
CA LYS A 64 5.07 4.24 18.18
C LYS A 64 4.28 4.23 16.89
N ILE A 65 4.81 3.52 15.89
CA ILE A 65 4.16 3.24 14.62
C ILE A 65 4.09 1.74 14.39
N LYS A 66 2.98 1.27 13.83
CA LYS A 66 2.79 -0.14 13.45
C LYS A 66 2.13 -0.23 12.09
N ALA A 67 2.87 -0.73 11.11
CA ALA A 67 2.28 -1.24 9.89
C ALA A 67 1.56 -2.56 10.22
N TYR A 68 0.26 -2.63 9.99
CA TYR A 68 -0.54 -3.81 10.32
C TYR A 68 -1.21 -4.42 9.09
N SER A 69 -1.37 -5.73 9.15
CA SER A 69 -2.28 -6.51 8.32
C SER A 69 -3.40 -7.03 9.23
N ASP A 70 -4.63 -6.62 8.94
CA ASP A 70 -5.84 -6.93 9.67
C ASP A 70 -6.54 -8.12 9.00
N LEU A 71 -6.49 -9.27 9.67
CA LEU A 71 -7.22 -10.47 9.28
C LEU A 71 -8.56 -10.45 10.01
N LEU A 72 -9.44 -9.53 9.60
CA LEU A 72 -10.81 -9.25 10.10
C LEU A 72 -10.94 -8.87 11.60
N LEU A 73 -10.11 -9.43 12.47
CA LEU A 73 -10.03 -9.21 13.92
C LEU A 73 -8.58 -9.23 14.45
N LEU A 74 -7.66 -9.92 13.77
CA LEU A 74 -6.27 -10.05 14.20
C LEU A 74 -5.36 -9.08 13.44
N LYS A 75 -4.89 -8.04 14.14
CA LYS A 75 -3.95 -7.03 13.61
C LYS A 75 -2.50 -7.47 13.80
N LEU A 76 -2.00 -8.22 12.84
CA LEU A 76 -0.60 -8.66 12.79
C LEU A 76 0.30 -7.51 12.33
N GLY A 77 1.40 -7.28 13.04
CA GLY A 77 2.37 -6.23 12.70
C GLY A 77 3.27 -5.90 13.88
N LYS A 78 4.48 -5.42 13.58
CA LYS A 78 5.47 -5.03 14.59
C LYS A 78 5.29 -3.57 14.96
N TRP A 79 5.44 -3.26 16.23
CA TRP A 79 5.55 -1.89 16.72
C TRP A 79 6.99 -1.43 16.58
N GLU A 80 7.17 -0.26 16.00
CA GLU A 80 8.45 0.42 15.83
C GLU A 80 8.37 1.81 16.43
N THR A 81 9.51 2.38 16.80
CA THR A 81 9.59 3.73 17.36
C THR A 81 9.35 4.76 16.26
N LEU A 82 8.42 5.69 16.49
CA LEU A 82 8.04 6.70 15.53
C LEU A 82 9.16 7.75 15.31
N ASN A 83 9.91 8.13 16.36
CA ASN A 83 11.08 9.02 16.23
C ASN A 83 12.18 8.55 15.26
N ASN A 84 12.23 7.26 14.90
CA ASN A 84 13.18 6.79 13.88
C ASN A 84 12.83 7.33 12.49
N TYR A 85 11.60 7.77 12.29
CA TYR A 85 11.07 8.21 11.03
C TYR A 85 11.01 9.73 10.96
N ASN A 86 12.04 10.32 10.36
CA ASN A 86 12.23 11.77 10.33
C ASN A 86 11.80 12.43 9.02
N LYS A 87 11.43 11.66 8.00
CA LYS A 87 11.06 12.18 6.67
C LYS A 87 9.68 11.70 6.26
N ILE A 88 8.88 12.60 5.70
CA ILE A 88 7.65 12.27 5.00
C ILE A 88 7.79 12.65 3.54
N VAL A 89 7.64 11.67 2.65
CA VAL A 89 7.99 11.77 1.23
C VAL A 89 6.76 11.51 0.38
N LEU A 90 6.41 12.47 -0.46
CA LEU A 90 5.42 12.28 -1.53
C LEU A 90 6.14 11.83 -2.80
N LYS A 91 5.80 10.63 -3.26
CA LYS A 91 6.38 10.03 -4.46
C LYS A 91 5.31 9.76 -5.51
N TYR A 92 5.58 10.16 -6.74
CA TYR A 92 4.77 9.78 -7.88
C TYR A 92 5.20 8.40 -8.39
N LEU A 93 4.24 7.48 -8.47
CA LEU A 93 4.40 6.19 -9.11
C LEU A 93 3.61 6.13 -10.41
N ASN A 94 4.28 5.61 -11.43
CA ASN A 94 3.71 5.31 -12.72
C ASN A 94 4.03 3.84 -13.02
N GLU A 95 3.14 2.94 -12.61
CA GLU A 95 3.29 1.51 -12.87
C GLU A 95 2.56 1.14 -14.16
N SER A 96 3.32 0.73 -15.17
CA SER A 96 2.77 0.15 -16.40
C SER A 96 2.90 -1.37 -16.34
N GLN A 97 1.78 -2.06 -16.46
CA GLN A 97 1.72 -3.51 -16.58
C GLN A 97 1.18 -3.87 -17.95
N THR A 98 1.97 -4.60 -18.73
CA THR A 98 1.54 -5.13 -20.03
C THR A 98 1.06 -6.56 -19.84
N MET A 99 -0.23 -6.78 -20.06
CA MET A 99 -0.82 -8.11 -20.11
C MET A 99 -0.87 -8.57 -21.56
N ASN A 100 -0.13 -9.63 -21.86
CA ASN A 100 -0.15 -10.27 -23.17
C ASN A 100 -1.06 -11.51 -23.09
N MET A 101 -2.07 -11.55 -23.96
CA MET A 101 -2.81 -12.77 -24.29
C MET A 101 -2.61 -13.06 -25.77
N ALA A 102 -2.70 -14.33 -26.18
CA ALA A 102 -2.28 -14.85 -27.49
C ALA A 102 -2.18 -13.84 -28.65
N SER A 103 -3.27 -13.15 -29.00
CA SER A 103 -3.32 -12.17 -30.10
C SER A 103 -3.61 -10.72 -29.67
N ILE A 104 -3.64 -10.43 -28.37
CA ILE A 104 -3.98 -9.11 -27.83
C ILE A 104 -2.99 -8.73 -26.73
N SER A 105 -2.25 -7.64 -26.96
CA SER A 105 -1.47 -6.99 -25.91
C SER A 105 -2.25 -5.78 -25.39
N ARG A 106 -2.43 -5.71 -24.07
CA ARG A 106 -3.00 -4.53 -23.40
C ARG A 106 -2.03 -4.01 -22.35
N THR A 107 -1.66 -2.75 -22.48
CA THR A 107 -0.86 -2.05 -21.47
C THR A 107 -1.80 -1.24 -20.58
N TYR A 108 -1.79 -1.57 -19.28
CA TYR A 108 -2.48 -0.83 -18.25
C TYR A 108 -1.45 0.03 -17.51
N THR A 109 -1.65 1.34 -17.55
CA THR A 109 -0.78 2.29 -16.85
C THR A 109 -1.56 2.89 -15.70
N THR A 110 -1.08 2.65 -14.48
CA THR A 110 -1.65 3.18 -13.24
C THR A 110 -0.75 4.27 -12.71
N LYS A 111 -1.34 5.46 -12.50
CA LYS A 111 -0.67 6.62 -11.93
C LYS A 111 -1.18 6.83 -10.52
N SER A 112 -0.28 6.93 -9.56
CA SER A 112 -0.63 7.21 -8.16
C SER A 112 0.41 8.06 -7.45
N PHE A 113 -0.03 8.73 -6.39
CA PHE A 113 0.76 9.55 -5.50
C PHE A 113 0.81 8.87 -4.14
N ASN A 114 1.96 8.33 -3.80
CA ASN A 114 2.17 7.55 -2.59
C ASN A 114 2.93 8.38 -1.57
N ILE A 115 2.43 8.40 -0.34
CA ILE A 115 3.07 9.10 0.76
C ILE A 115 3.75 8.06 1.63
N TYR A 116 5.05 8.20 1.81
CA TYR A 116 5.88 7.32 2.62
C TYR A 116 6.41 8.06 3.84
N LEU A 117 6.52 7.33 4.93
CA LEU A 117 7.33 7.70 6.07
C LEU A 117 8.68 7.00 5.94
N GLU A 118 9.77 7.75 5.96
CA GLU A 118 11.12 7.24 5.74
C GLU A 118 11.98 7.44 6.98
N ASN A 119 12.68 6.38 7.36
CA ASN A 119 13.66 6.38 8.44
C ASN A 119 15.01 6.88 7.92
N THR A 120 15.84 7.42 8.82
CA THR A 120 17.28 7.67 8.57
C THR A 120 18.03 6.49 7.93
N LYS A 121 17.59 5.24 8.18
CA LYS A 121 18.16 4.03 7.59
C LYS A 121 17.68 3.74 6.15
N GLY A 122 16.75 4.53 5.62
CA GLY A 122 16.15 4.34 4.29
C GLY A 122 14.98 3.34 4.24
N GLU A 123 14.54 2.84 5.40
CA GLU A 123 13.32 2.02 5.50
C GLU A 123 12.08 2.88 5.26
N LYS A 124 11.13 2.39 4.45
CA LYS A 124 9.96 3.14 4.01
C LYS A 124 8.68 2.45 4.42
N ILE A 125 7.83 3.15 5.16
CA ILE A 125 6.47 2.75 5.45
C ILE A 125 5.54 3.56 4.57
N LEU A 126 4.81 2.92 3.66
CA LEU A 126 3.71 3.57 2.95
C LEU A 126 2.68 4.03 3.99
N LEU A 127 2.23 5.27 3.99
CA LEU A 127 1.12 5.75 4.82
C LEU A 127 -0.19 5.61 4.06
N LYS A 128 -0.25 6.22 2.87
CA LYS A 128 -1.47 6.25 2.05
C LYS A 128 -1.12 6.48 0.57
N GLU A 129 -2.01 6.00 -0.29
CA GLU A 129 -1.99 6.17 -1.74
C GLU A 129 -3.15 7.07 -2.16
N PHE A 130 -2.88 7.95 -3.12
CA PHE A 130 -3.83 8.91 -3.67
C PHE A 130 -3.80 8.89 -5.21
N ILE A 131 -4.94 9.15 -5.83
CA ILE A 131 -5.05 9.29 -7.29
C ILE A 131 -4.68 10.71 -7.72
N TYR A 132 -5.03 11.72 -6.90
CA TYR A 132 -4.85 13.13 -7.20
C TYR A 132 -3.74 13.76 -6.37
N TYR A 133 -2.90 14.56 -7.01
CA TYR A 133 -1.77 15.24 -6.38
C TYR A 133 -2.19 16.20 -5.25
N GLU A 134 -3.26 16.98 -5.46
CA GLU A 134 -3.73 17.96 -4.48
C GLU A 134 -4.07 17.29 -3.14
N ASN A 135 -4.85 16.20 -3.18
CA ASN A 135 -5.20 15.42 -2.00
C ASN A 135 -3.96 14.82 -1.31
N ALA A 136 -2.97 14.39 -2.09
CA ALA A 136 -1.72 13.86 -1.56
C ALA A 136 -0.89 14.95 -0.89
N LYS A 137 -0.85 16.14 -1.47
CA LYS A 137 -0.14 17.30 -0.93
C LYS A 137 -0.78 17.80 0.36
N ASP A 138 -2.10 17.92 0.40
CA ASP A 138 -2.82 18.33 1.62
C ASP A 138 -2.59 17.33 2.76
N PHE A 139 -2.55 16.03 2.44
CA PHE A 139 -2.19 15.01 3.42
C PHE A 139 -0.72 15.12 3.86
N LEU A 140 0.20 15.34 2.92
CA LEU A 140 1.61 15.52 3.21
C LEU A 140 1.83 16.70 4.17
N ASP A 141 1.26 17.86 3.88
CA ASP A 141 1.37 19.06 4.69
C ASP A 141 0.80 18.82 6.10
N LYS A 142 -0.41 18.26 6.19
CA LYS A 142 -1.05 17.94 7.47
C LYS A 142 -0.25 16.98 8.36
N TYR A 143 0.38 15.96 7.78
CA TYR A 143 1.12 14.95 8.56
C TYR A 143 2.57 15.33 8.80
N ALA A 144 3.19 16.14 7.94
CA ALA A 144 4.51 16.71 8.21
C ALA A 144 4.49 17.54 9.50
N ASP A 145 3.49 18.41 9.65
CA ASP A 145 3.34 19.27 10.83
C ASP A 145 3.06 18.45 12.10
N LYS A 146 2.19 17.44 12.01
CA LYS A 146 1.86 16.56 13.14
C LYS A 146 3.04 15.71 13.62
N LEU A 147 3.88 15.26 12.69
CA LEU A 147 5.00 14.36 12.97
C LEU A 147 6.31 15.10 13.21
N ASN A 148 6.32 16.43 13.03
CA ASN A 148 7.52 17.25 13.03
C ASN A 148 8.62 16.67 12.11
N ALA A 149 8.20 16.11 10.98
CA ALA A 149 9.06 15.41 10.03
C ALA A 149 9.42 16.30 8.85
N GLU A 150 10.60 16.10 8.28
CA GLU A 150 11.04 16.80 7.09
C GLU A 150 10.14 16.42 5.90
N LYS A 151 9.56 17.44 5.26
CA LYS A 151 8.66 17.29 4.12
C LYS A 151 9.44 17.25 2.82
N ILE A 152 9.27 16.19 2.04
CA ILE A 152 9.89 16.03 0.71
C ILE A 152 8.81 15.80 -0.34
N ASP A 153 8.70 16.71 -1.31
CA ASP A 153 7.84 16.56 -2.49
C ASP A 153 8.68 16.15 -3.71
N ASP A 154 8.87 14.84 -3.85
CA ASP A 154 9.72 14.24 -4.88
C ASP A 154 9.09 14.40 -6.29
N TYR A 155 7.76 14.55 -6.35
CA TYR A 155 7.04 14.79 -7.60
C TYR A 155 7.39 16.15 -8.20
N LYS A 156 7.34 17.22 -7.40
CA LYS A 156 7.71 18.57 -7.87
C LYS A 156 9.14 18.64 -8.37
N VAL A 157 10.09 18.07 -7.61
CA VAL A 157 11.51 18.02 -7.98
C VAL A 157 11.68 17.33 -9.34
N THR A 158 11.01 16.20 -9.54
CA THR A 158 11.06 15.45 -10.80
C THR A 158 10.42 16.25 -11.94
N PHE A 159 9.27 16.88 -11.70
CA PHE A 159 8.55 17.67 -12.69
C PHE A 159 9.35 18.91 -13.15
N GLU A 160 9.95 19.63 -12.22
CA GLU A 160 10.79 20.80 -12.51
C GLU A 160 12.03 20.42 -13.34
N LYS A 161 12.66 19.30 -13.02
CA LYS A 161 13.81 18.77 -13.78
C LYS A 161 13.43 18.44 -15.23
N ILE A 162 12.26 17.82 -15.43
CA ILE A 162 11.75 17.51 -16.78
C ILE A 162 11.49 18.80 -17.56
N LYS A 163 10.88 19.82 -16.93
CA LYS A 163 10.60 21.11 -17.57
C LYS A 163 11.88 21.84 -18.00
N GLN A 164 12.92 21.83 -17.16
CA GLN A 164 14.22 22.43 -17.49
C GLN A 164 14.89 21.74 -18.69
N LEU A 165 14.82 20.41 -18.77
CA LEU A 165 15.36 19.65 -19.91
C LEU A 165 14.62 19.95 -21.22
N GLN A 166 13.30 20.16 -21.17
CA GLN A 166 12.51 20.56 -22.35
C GLN A 166 12.92 21.94 -22.84
N GLN A 167 13.05 22.92 -21.94
CA GLN A 167 13.47 24.27 -22.29
C GLN A 167 14.91 24.34 -22.84
N GLN A 168 15.80 23.44 -22.40
CA GLN A 168 17.14 23.32 -22.99
C GLN A 168 17.08 22.76 -24.40
N ARG A 169 16.24 21.75 -24.67
CA ARG A 169 16.07 21.17 -26.01
C ARG A 169 15.46 22.13 -27.03
N GLU A 170 14.60 23.04 -26.59
CA GLU A 170 13.99 24.06 -27.45
C GLU A 170 14.93 25.23 -27.79
N ARG A 171 16.09 25.33 -27.11
CA ARG A 171 17.13 26.35 -27.38
C ARG A 171 18.21 25.90 -28.37
N TYR A 172 18.17 24.65 -28.82
CA TYR A 172 19.05 24.08 -29.84
C TYR A 172 18.23 23.68 -31.07
#